data_AF-A0A9P5Y8S2-F1
#
_entry.id   AF-A0A9P5Y8S2-F1
#
_cell.length_a   1.000
_cell.length_b   1.000
_cell.length_c   1.000
_cell.angle_alpha   90.00
_cell.angle_beta   90.00
_cell.angle_gamma   90.00
#
_symmetry.space_group_name_H-M   'P 1'
#
loop_
_entity.id
_entity.type
_entity.pdbx_description
1 polymer ?
#
loop_
_entity_poly.entity_id
_entity_poly.type
_entity_poly.pdbx_seq_one_letter_code
_entity_poly.pdbx_strand_id
1 'polypeptide(L)'
;MWRNPFNIGTHMKDVNRCFRTLGRLFTFEITLRPKHELVTKGPYAWVRHPSYTGVYLTLLGATAVMCAPGTFFIEYGMFGVSGILVLCLWAVKCVFVFRGISIRVGVEDEMLRVAFGEAWTEYARRVPYHFLPGLV
;
A
#
# COMPACT_ATOMS: atom_id res chain seq x y z
N MET A 1 -21.71 36.86 -0.81
CA MET A 1 -20.28 36.58 -0.51
C MET A 1 -20.22 35.70 0.73
N TRP A 2 -20.20 34.37 0.55
CA TRP A 2 -19.81 33.37 1.57
C TRP A 2 -19.39 32.09 0.80
N ARG A 3 -18.09 31.76 0.79
CA ARG A 3 -17.52 30.56 0.13
C ARG A 3 -17.34 29.46 1.18
N ASN A 4 -18.01 28.32 1.00
CA ASN A 4 -17.74 27.08 1.73
C ASN A 4 -16.45 26.42 1.19
N PRO A 5 -15.46 26.04 2.02
CA PRO A 5 -14.19 25.51 1.54
C PRO A 5 -14.11 23.97 1.39
N PHE A 6 -15.16 23.20 1.72
CA PHE A 6 -15.11 21.74 1.64
C PHE A 6 -15.88 21.20 0.42
N ASN A 7 -15.19 21.16 -0.73
CA ASN A 7 -15.72 20.60 -1.98
C ASN A 7 -15.25 19.13 -2.13
N ILE A 8 -16.00 18.21 -1.55
CA ILE A 8 -15.67 16.76 -1.44
C ILE A 8 -15.59 16.09 -2.83
N GLY A 9 -16.16 16.72 -3.87
CA GLY A 9 -16.21 16.19 -5.24
C GLY A 9 -14.90 16.24 -6.04
N THR A 10 -13.89 17.01 -5.63
CA THR A 10 -12.60 17.04 -6.33
C THR A 10 -11.72 15.83 -5.98
N HIS A 11 -11.82 15.30 -4.77
CA HIS A 11 -11.00 14.15 -4.34
C HIS A 11 -11.46 12.81 -4.97
N MET A 12 -12.74 12.63 -5.27
CA MET A 12 -13.24 11.42 -5.94
C MET A 12 -12.80 11.31 -7.42
N LYS A 13 -12.48 12.44 -8.07
CA LYS A 13 -12.02 12.44 -9.46
C LYS A 13 -10.60 11.91 -9.60
N ASP A 14 -9.76 12.12 -8.58
CA ASP A 14 -8.38 11.65 -8.55
C ASP A 14 -8.30 10.14 -8.33
N VAL A 15 -9.16 9.60 -7.46
CA VAL A 15 -9.27 8.15 -7.23
C VAL A 15 -9.67 7.43 -8.51
N ASN A 16 -10.66 7.96 -9.25
CA ASN A 16 -11.10 7.35 -10.50
C ASN A 16 -10.04 7.46 -11.62
N ARG A 17 -9.18 8.50 -11.59
CA ARG A 17 -8.00 8.59 -12.46
C ARG A 17 -6.96 7.52 -12.11
N CYS A 18 -6.71 7.25 -10.83
CA CYS A 18 -5.82 6.16 -10.44
C CYS A 18 -6.31 4.81 -10.98
N PHE A 19 -7.58 4.47 -10.78
CA PHE A 19 -8.15 3.20 -11.29
C PHE A 19 -8.15 3.10 -12.82
N ARG A 20 -8.45 4.19 -13.55
CA ARG A 20 -8.42 4.21 -15.02
C ARG A 20 -7.00 4.18 -15.59
N THR A 21 -6.02 4.71 -14.87
CA THR A 21 -4.59 4.66 -15.26
C THR A 21 -4.00 3.28 -14.93
N LEU A 22 -4.47 2.63 -13.87
CA LEU A 22 -4.05 1.28 -13.47
C LEU A 22 -4.63 0.15 -14.34
N GLY A 23 -5.75 0.39 -15.04
CA GLY A 23 -6.44 -0.51 -15.97
C GLY A 23 -5.77 -1.85 -16.31
N ARG A 24 -5.26 -2.02 -17.52
CA ARG A 24 -4.75 -3.30 -18.07
C ARG A 24 -3.38 -3.73 -17.49
N LEU A 25 -2.85 -3.00 -16.51
CA LEU A 25 -1.53 -3.22 -15.90
C LEU A 25 -1.63 -3.73 -14.44
N PHE A 26 -2.82 -3.75 -13.83
CA PHE A 26 -3.04 -4.34 -12.52
C PHE A 26 -3.19 -5.86 -12.61
N THR A 27 -2.11 -6.54 -12.96
CA THR A 27 -2.00 -7.99 -12.89
C THR A 27 -1.22 -8.35 -11.63
N PHE A 28 -1.86 -9.08 -10.72
CA PHE A 28 -1.24 -9.74 -9.56
C PHE A 28 -0.30 -10.90 -9.97
N GLU A 29 -0.12 -11.13 -11.26
CA GLU A 29 0.82 -12.07 -11.83
C GLU A 29 2.12 -11.35 -12.19
N ILE A 30 3.19 -11.75 -11.50
CA ILE A 30 4.57 -11.52 -11.92
C ILE A 30 4.78 -12.36 -13.19
N THR A 31 4.36 -11.84 -14.33
CA THR A 31 4.68 -12.44 -15.64
C THR A 31 5.37 -11.38 -16.47
N LEU A 32 6.69 -11.50 -16.56
CA LEU A 32 7.52 -10.74 -17.48
C LEU A 32 7.03 -11.02 -18.90
N ARG A 33 6.24 -10.10 -19.45
CA ARG A 33 5.85 -10.16 -20.86
C ARG A 33 7.08 -9.82 -21.72
N PRO A 34 7.23 -10.38 -22.93
CA PRO A 34 8.42 -10.20 -23.78
C PRO A 34 8.70 -8.76 -24.28
N LYS A 35 7.96 -7.74 -23.79
CA LYS A 35 8.19 -6.30 -23.99
C LYS A 35 7.82 -5.51 -22.73
N HIS A 36 8.20 -6.02 -21.55
CA HIS A 36 7.94 -5.28 -20.31
C HIS A 36 8.90 -4.08 -20.25
N GLU A 37 8.37 -2.87 -20.28
CA GLU A 37 9.16 -1.64 -20.06
C GLU A 37 9.09 -1.27 -18.58
N LEU A 38 10.19 -0.74 -18.04
CA LEU A 38 10.24 -0.27 -16.67
C LEU A 38 9.38 0.99 -16.50
N VAL A 39 8.25 0.85 -15.79
CA VAL A 39 7.34 1.96 -15.54
C VAL A 39 7.85 2.82 -14.39
N THR A 40 8.34 4.03 -14.69
CA THR A 40 8.89 4.98 -13.71
C THR A 40 8.06 6.26 -13.56
N LYS A 41 6.90 6.32 -14.22
CA LYS A 41 6.02 7.51 -14.25
C LYS A 41 4.86 7.39 -13.26
N GLY A 42 4.34 8.54 -12.81
CA GLY A 42 3.20 8.61 -11.90
C GLY A 42 3.58 8.24 -10.46
N PRO A 43 2.81 7.40 -9.75
CA PRO A 43 3.11 7.06 -8.35
C PRO A 43 4.45 6.32 -8.18
N TYR A 44 4.90 5.61 -9.23
CA TYR A 44 6.22 4.98 -9.28
C TYR A 44 7.38 5.98 -9.29
N ALA A 45 7.15 7.25 -9.64
CA ALA A 45 8.19 8.29 -9.53
C ALA A 45 8.48 8.69 -8.07
N TRP A 46 7.62 8.30 -7.12
CA TRP A 46 7.69 8.71 -5.72
C TRP A 46 8.07 7.55 -4.79
N VAL A 47 7.55 6.36 -5.06
CA VAL A 47 7.82 5.12 -4.31
C VAL A 47 7.96 3.96 -5.28
N ARG A 48 8.85 3.01 -5.00
CA ARG A 48 9.04 1.84 -5.88
C ARG A 48 7.82 0.91 -5.91
N HIS A 49 7.09 0.85 -4.80
CA HIS A 49 6.06 -0.16 -4.53
C HIS A 49 4.72 0.46 -4.09
N PRO A 50 4.08 1.33 -4.90
CA PRO A 50 2.89 2.08 -4.50
C PRO A 50 1.66 1.20 -4.17
N SER A 51 1.58 0.01 -4.78
CA SER A 51 0.54 -0.99 -4.50
C SER A 51 0.57 -1.48 -3.04
N TYR A 52 1.76 -1.65 -2.48
CA TYR A 52 1.94 -2.08 -1.09
C TYR A 52 1.56 -0.97 -0.09
N THR A 53 1.71 0.31 -0.47
CA THR A 53 1.17 1.43 0.32
C THR A 53 -0.35 1.31 0.51
N GLY A 54 -1.09 0.84 -0.50
CA GLY A 54 -2.53 0.58 -0.40
C GLY A 54 -2.88 -0.54 0.58
N VAL A 55 -2.02 -1.57 0.68
CA VAL A 55 -2.18 -2.65 1.68
C VAL A 55 -1.99 -2.11 3.09
N TYR A 56 -0.96 -1.28 3.32
CA TYR A 56 -0.76 -0.64 4.62
C TYR A 56 -1.90 0.32 4.98
N LEU A 57 -2.40 1.10 4.02
CA LEU A 57 -3.54 1.98 4.24
C LEU A 57 -4.80 1.19 4.63
N THR A 58 -5.02 0.03 4.00
CA THR A 58 -6.14 -0.86 4.34
C THR A 58 -5.98 -1.44 5.74
N LEU A 59 -4.75 -1.82 6.13
CA LEU A 59 -4.45 -2.34 7.47
C LEU A 59 -4.68 -1.28 8.55
N LEU A 60 -4.26 -0.04 8.28
CA LEU A 60 -4.50 1.12 9.14
C LEU A 60 -5.99 1.46 9.24
N GLY A 61 -6.70 1.49 8.10
CA GLY A 61 -8.14 1.74 8.07
C GLY A 61 -8.93 0.70 8.85
N ALA A 62 -8.59 -0.59 8.70
CA ALA A 62 -9.21 -1.66 9.46
C ALA A 62 -8.91 -1.56 10.97
N THR A 63 -7.70 -1.15 11.34
CA THR A 63 -7.36 -0.88 12.75
C THR A 63 -8.14 0.32 13.29
N ALA A 64 -8.26 1.39 12.52
CA ALA A 64 -9.03 2.58 12.90
C ALA A 64 -10.53 2.26 13.09
N VAL A 65 -11.11 1.42 12.22
CA VAL A 65 -12.48 0.93 12.36
C VAL A 65 -12.61 0.07 13.61
N MET A 66 -11.64 -0.80 13.90
CA MET A 66 -11.66 -1.63 15.12
C MET A 66 -11.58 -0.80 16.41
N CYS A 67 -10.89 0.33 16.38
CA CYS A 67 -10.77 1.26 17.52
C CYS A 67 -11.87 2.33 17.57
N ALA A 68 -12.82 2.34 16.63
CA ALA A 68 -13.85 3.36 16.56
C ALA A 68 -14.89 3.19 17.69
N PRO A 69 -15.34 4.29 18.32
CA PRO A 69 -16.43 4.25 19.30
C PRO A 69 -17.71 3.66 18.69
N GLY A 70 -18.45 2.85 19.43
CA GLY A 70 -19.68 2.20 18.94
C GLY A 70 -19.45 0.87 18.23
N THR A 71 -18.22 0.38 18.16
CA THR A 71 -17.96 -0.99 17.69
C THR A 71 -18.15 -1.98 18.84
N PHE A 72 -18.74 -3.14 18.51
CA PHE A 72 -18.93 -4.26 19.44
C PHE A 72 -17.64 -4.61 20.21
N PHE A 73 -16.49 -4.38 19.57
CA PHE A 73 -15.18 -4.62 20.14
C PHE A 73 -14.85 -3.71 21.33
N ILE A 74 -15.04 -2.40 21.18
CA ILE A 74 -14.80 -1.40 22.22
C ILE A 74 -15.86 -1.50 23.34
N GLU A 75 -17.12 -1.76 22.98
CA GLU A 75 -18.23 -1.69 23.94
C GLU A 75 -18.43 -2.96 24.77
N TYR A 76 -18.20 -4.15 24.20
CA TYR A 76 -18.51 -5.43 24.88
C TYR A 76 -17.32 -6.37 25.03
N GLY A 77 -16.24 -6.17 24.28
CA GLY A 77 -15.15 -7.15 24.15
C GLY A 77 -13.81 -6.75 24.78
N MET A 78 -13.47 -5.45 24.78
CA MET A 78 -12.09 -4.99 24.96
C MET A 78 -11.46 -5.32 26.31
N PHE A 79 -12.25 -5.38 27.38
CA PHE A 79 -11.78 -5.67 28.75
C PHE A 79 -11.89 -7.14 29.15
N GLY A 80 -12.35 -8.01 28.24
CA GLY A 80 -12.44 -9.46 28.45
C GLY A 80 -11.28 -10.22 27.81
N VAL A 81 -11.10 -11.49 28.21
CA VAL A 81 -10.11 -12.41 27.62
C VAL A 81 -10.30 -12.53 26.09
N SER A 82 -11.54 -12.46 25.61
CA SER A 82 -11.90 -12.47 24.19
C SER A 82 -11.38 -11.25 23.42
N GLY A 83 -11.45 -10.04 24.00
CA GLY A 83 -10.90 -8.83 23.40
C GLY A 83 -9.38 -8.85 23.31
N ILE A 84 -8.71 -9.27 24.39
CA ILE A 84 -7.25 -9.42 24.39
C ILE A 84 -6.82 -10.44 23.32
N LEU A 85 -7.51 -11.57 23.20
CA LEU A 85 -7.24 -12.57 22.17
C LEU A 85 -7.36 -11.99 20.76
N VAL A 86 -8.43 -11.25 20.45
CA VAL A 86 -8.59 -10.66 19.12
C VAL A 86 -7.55 -9.58 18.84
N LEU A 87 -7.19 -8.75 19.83
CA LEU A 87 -6.09 -7.78 19.69
C LEU A 87 -4.75 -8.48 19.41
N CYS A 88 -4.45 -9.56 20.14
CA CYS A 88 -3.26 -10.36 19.91
C CYS A 88 -3.26 -10.99 18.51
N LEU A 89 -4.37 -11.58 18.08
CA LEU A 89 -4.51 -12.16 16.74
C LEU A 89 -4.39 -11.09 15.65
N TRP A 90 -4.96 -9.91 15.86
CA TRP A 90 -4.83 -8.78 14.94
C TRP A 90 -3.38 -8.30 14.84
N ALA A 91 -2.70 -8.14 15.98
CA ALA A 91 -1.29 -7.76 16.02
C ALA A 91 -0.40 -8.80 15.32
N VAL A 92 -0.59 -10.09 15.61
CA VAL A 92 0.12 -11.20 14.94
C VAL A 92 -0.12 -11.16 13.43
N LYS A 93 -1.37 -10.99 12.99
CA LYS A 93 -1.71 -10.83 11.58
C LYS A 93 -0.99 -9.62 10.97
N CYS A 94 -0.97 -8.47 11.64
CA CYS A 94 -0.30 -7.27 11.14
C CYS A 94 1.21 -7.49 10.96
N VAL A 95 1.86 -8.11 11.95
CA VAL A 95 3.29 -8.47 11.87
C VAL A 95 3.54 -9.46 10.74
N PHE A 96 2.69 -10.48 10.60
CA PHE A 96 2.81 -11.47 9.52
C PHE A 96 2.68 -10.82 8.14
N VAL A 97 1.68 -9.95 7.94
CA VAL A 97 1.47 -9.22 6.68
C VAL A 97 2.64 -8.30 6.39
N PHE A 98 3.11 -7.53 7.37
CA PHE A 98 4.26 -6.64 7.21
C PHE A 98 5.50 -7.42 6.79
N ARG A 99 5.80 -8.52 7.48
CA ARG A 99 6.94 -9.39 7.15
C ARG A 99 6.79 -10.02 5.76
N GLY A 100 5.60 -10.50 5.42
CA GLY A 100 5.32 -11.08 4.11
C GLY A 100 5.53 -10.09 2.96
N ILE A 101 5.10 -8.85 3.14
CA ILE A 101 5.31 -7.76 2.19
C ILE A 101 6.79 -7.43 2.05
N SER A 102 7.53 -7.28 3.16
CA SER A 102 8.96 -6.95 3.10
C SER A 102 9.77 -8.03 2.36
N ILE A 103 9.43 -9.31 2.55
CA ILE A 103 10.07 -10.41 1.82
C ILE A 103 9.70 -10.35 0.32
N ARG A 104 8.41 -10.20 0.00
CA ARG A 104 7.91 -10.08 -1.39
C ARG A 104 8.61 -8.97 -2.14
N VAL A 105 8.76 -7.81 -1.51
CA VAL A 105 9.36 -6.62 -2.11
C VAL A 105 10.84 -6.85 -2.43
N GLY A 106 11.58 -7.53 -1.54
CA GLY A 106 12.96 -7.91 -1.84
C GLY A 106 13.07 -8.87 -3.02
N VAL A 107 12.14 -9.82 -3.14
CA VAL A 107 12.09 -10.75 -4.28
C VAL A 107 11.72 -10.02 -5.58
N GLU A 108 10.74 -9.11 -5.54
CA GLU A 108 10.36 -8.29 -6.70
C GLU A 108 11.49 -7.37 -7.15
N ASP A 109 12.17 -6.69 -6.23
CA ASP A 109 13.32 -5.83 -6.54
C ASP A 109 14.45 -6.63 -7.18
N GLU A 110 14.72 -7.85 -6.70
CA GLU A 110 15.73 -8.71 -7.28
C GLU A 110 15.33 -9.20 -8.68
N MET A 111 14.07 -9.57 -8.89
CA MET A 111 13.57 -9.93 -10.22
C MET A 111 13.66 -8.75 -11.20
N LEU A 112 13.36 -7.53 -10.75
CA LEU A 112 13.48 -6.31 -11.56
C LEU A 112 14.95 -5.97 -11.84
N ARG A 113 15.85 -6.16 -10.86
CA ARG A 113 17.30 -6.00 -11.05
C ARG A 113 17.85 -6.98 -12.07
N VAL A 114 17.44 -8.25 -12.02
CA VAL A 114 17.86 -9.28 -12.99
C VAL A 114 17.28 -9.00 -14.39
N ALA A 115 16.04 -8.54 -14.48
CA ALA A 115 15.39 -8.27 -15.77
C ALA A 115 15.87 -6.99 -16.46
N PHE A 116 16.15 -5.93 -15.70
CA PHE A 116 16.43 -4.58 -16.25
C PHE A 116 17.84 -4.05 -15.95
N GLY A 117 18.63 -4.72 -15.10
CA GLY A 117 20.04 -4.42 -14.87
C GLY A 117 20.30 -2.98 -14.41
N GLU A 118 21.07 -2.24 -15.22
CA GLU A 118 21.45 -0.84 -14.93
C GLU A 118 20.26 0.10 -14.90
N ALA A 119 19.26 -0.09 -15.77
CA ALA A 119 18.06 0.77 -15.80
C ALA A 119 17.28 0.71 -14.48
N TRP A 120 17.24 -0.48 -13.84
CA TRP A 120 16.66 -0.62 -12.50
C TRP A 120 17.52 0.06 -11.44
N THR A 121 18.84 -0.05 -11.54
CA THR A 121 19.78 0.53 -10.56
C THR A 121 19.71 2.06 -10.57
N GLU A 122 19.62 2.67 -11.76
CA GLU A 122 19.44 4.11 -11.91
C GLU A 122 18.10 4.57 -11.33
N TYR A 123 17.02 3.83 -11.63
CA TYR A 123 15.70 4.11 -11.08
C TYR A 123 15.66 3.98 -9.55
N ALA A 124 16.22 2.91 -8.98
CA ALA A 124 16.28 2.69 -7.54
C ALA A 124 17.11 3.77 -6.82
N ARG A 125 18.15 4.31 -7.48
CA ARG A 125 18.91 5.45 -6.96
C ARG A 125 18.08 6.73 -6.95
N ARG A 126 17.26 6.95 -7.99
CA ARG A 126 16.37 8.12 -8.09
C ARG A 126 15.19 8.04 -7.11
N VAL A 127 14.69 6.84 -6.84
CA VAL A 127 13.54 6.59 -5.97
C VAL A 127 13.97 5.66 -4.82
N PRO A 128 14.62 6.21 -3.77
CA PRO A 128 15.14 5.39 -2.68
C PRO A 128 14.02 4.75 -1.84
N TYR A 129 12.83 5.37 -1.80
CA TYR A 129 11.74 4.93 -0.94
C TYR A 129 11.05 3.68 -1.47
N HIS A 130 10.97 2.64 -0.62
CA HIS A 130 10.23 1.42 -0.92
C HIS A 130 8.71 1.67 -0.81
N PHE A 131 8.23 2.13 0.35
CA PHE A 131 6.79 2.11 0.69
C PHE A 131 6.19 3.49 1.00
N LEU A 132 6.95 4.31 1.72
CA LEU A 132 6.54 5.62 2.21
C LEU A 132 7.68 6.61 2.00
N PRO A 133 7.40 7.79 1.42
CA PRO A 133 8.41 8.84 1.30
C PRO A 133 8.88 9.26 2.70
N GLY A 134 10.17 9.08 2.99
CA GLY A 134 10.81 9.43 4.27
C GLY A 134 11.27 8.25 5.15
N LEU A 135 10.86 7.02 4.85
CA LEU A 135 11.42 5.80 5.45
C LEU A 135 12.25 5.08 4.38
N VAL A 136 13.57 5.05 4.59
CA VAL A 136 14.56 4.43 3.69
C VAL A 136 14.43 2.90 3.76
#